data_AF-A0A6I3DYM5-F1
#
_entry.id   AF-A0A6I3DYM5-F1
#
_cell.length_a   1.000
_cell.length_b   1.000
_cell.length_c   1.000
_cell.angle_alpha   90.00
_cell.angle_beta   90.00
_cell.angle_gamma   90.00
#
_symmetry.space_group_name_H-M   'P 1'
#
loop_
_entity.id
_entity.type
_entity.pdbx_description
1 polymer ?
#
loop_
_entity_poly.entity_id
_entity_poly.type
_entity_poly.pdbx_seq_one_letter_code
_entity_poly.pdbx_strand_id
1 'polypeptide(L)'
;MMRHLKRSDEGVTLIEMVVVIAILSGVLAMVVTVIIAAQKNVNGNSARLDQIQQGKVAMESMSKTLRTAVRPSQLNATCTGCDQAAFLQGNARSVQFYANINNPANILGPSRVSYTVDNSGVLTETLQAPNAHAATDYNYQYCTPGPGCTVTSRVLARGVSLNQTMFTYYDASNNTFSTLPLASADLPRVDSIDIIVNISSSAQVSATTFTQRVTLPNADAVQQTAVPTP
;
A
#
# COMPACT_ATOMS: atom_id res chain seq x y z
N MET A 1 -5.93 56.01 -73.98
CA MET A 1 -4.63 56.00 -73.27
C MET A 1 -4.73 55.01 -72.11
N MET A 2 -4.62 53.70 -72.38
CA MET A 2 -4.70 52.63 -71.37
C MET A 2 -3.29 52.10 -71.10
N ARG A 3 -2.75 52.41 -69.92
CA ARG A 3 -1.54 51.79 -69.36
C ARG A 3 -1.91 50.38 -68.94
N HIS A 4 -1.45 49.37 -69.68
CA HIS A 4 -1.35 48.01 -69.15
C HIS A 4 -0.31 48.01 -68.03
N LEU A 5 -0.80 47.96 -66.80
CA LEU A 5 -0.02 47.51 -65.65
C LEU A 5 0.37 46.07 -65.92
N LYS A 6 1.61 45.86 -66.38
CA LYS A 6 2.24 44.56 -66.45
C LYS A 6 2.44 44.11 -65.01
N ARG A 7 1.45 43.39 -64.48
CA ARG A 7 1.54 42.71 -63.19
C ARG A 7 2.64 41.65 -63.37
N SER A 8 3.78 41.85 -62.71
CA SER A 8 4.79 40.80 -62.57
C SER A 8 4.16 39.71 -61.70
N ASP A 9 3.54 38.72 -62.35
CA ASP A 9 3.42 37.39 -61.77
C ASP A 9 4.79 36.73 -61.96
N GLU A 10 5.75 37.10 -61.13
CA GLU A 10 6.92 36.27 -60.87
C GLU A 10 6.40 35.05 -60.10
N GLY A 11 6.09 34.00 -60.85
CA GLY A 11 5.65 32.72 -60.31
C GLY A 11 6.69 32.19 -59.33
N VAL A 12 6.23 31.83 -58.14
CA VAL A 12 7.05 31.17 -57.12
C VAL A 12 7.78 29.99 -57.75
N THR A 13 9.10 29.98 -57.64
CA THR A 13 9.91 28.93 -58.27
C THR A 13 9.81 27.62 -57.47
N LEU A 14 9.83 26.46 -58.16
CA LEU A 14 9.82 25.14 -57.51
C LEU A 14 10.91 25.00 -56.44
N ILE A 15 12.08 25.60 -56.66
CA ILE A 15 13.21 25.57 -55.73
C ILE A 15 12.88 26.34 -54.44
N GLU A 16 12.17 27.46 -54.52
CA GLU A 16 11.82 28.29 -53.37
C GLU A 16 10.80 27.58 -52.46
N MET A 17 9.83 26.87 -53.05
CA MET A 17 8.89 26.03 -52.29
C MET A 17 9.58 24.87 -51.58
N VAL A 18 10.57 24.22 -52.20
CA VAL A 18 11.36 23.16 -51.56
C VAL A 18 12.15 23.70 -50.38
N VAL A 19 12.76 24.88 -50.51
CA VAL A 19 13.49 25.52 -49.41
C VAL A 19 12.56 25.89 -48.26
N VAL A 20 11.38 26.45 -48.55
CA VAL A 20 10.38 26.79 -47.52
C VAL A 20 9.93 25.55 -46.76
N ILE A 21 9.63 24.45 -47.46
CA ILE A 21 9.23 23.18 -46.82
C ILE A 21 10.37 22.59 -45.99
N ALA A 22 11.61 22.66 -46.47
CA ALA A 22 12.79 22.18 -45.72
C ALA A 22 12.99 22.98 -44.43
N ILE A 23 12.84 24.30 -44.48
CA ILE A 23 12.95 25.16 -43.29
C ILE A 23 11.78 24.89 -42.33
N LEU A 24 10.54 24.85 -42.83
CA LEU A 24 9.35 24.60 -42.01
C LEU A 24 9.39 23.21 -41.36
N SER A 25 9.81 22.18 -42.08
CA SER A 25 9.96 20.83 -41.52
C SER A 25 11.05 20.78 -40.45
N GLY A 26 12.18 21.48 -40.64
CA GLY A 26 13.22 21.60 -39.63
C GLY A 26 12.72 22.29 -38.35
N VAL A 27 11.97 23.37 -38.47
CA VAL A 27 11.36 24.08 -37.33
C VAL A 27 10.32 23.19 -36.63
N LEU A 28 9.46 22.52 -37.39
CA LEU A 28 8.45 21.62 -36.83
C LEU A 28 9.09 20.45 -36.08
N ALA A 29 10.18 19.87 -36.61
CA ALA A 29 10.93 18.82 -35.94
C ALA A 29 11.48 19.29 -34.58
N MET A 30 12.03 20.50 -34.50
CA MET A 30 12.48 21.09 -33.23
C MET A 30 11.34 21.31 -32.24
N VAL A 31 10.17 21.76 -32.70
CA VAL A 31 8.99 21.94 -31.83
C VAL A 31 8.50 20.60 -31.30
N VAL A 32 8.44 19.56 -32.14
CA VAL A 32 8.00 18.22 -31.74
C VAL A 32 8.92 17.61 -30.68
N THR A 33 10.24 17.77 -30.79
CA THR A 33 11.17 17.24 -29.77
C THR A 33 10.98 17.91 -28.41
N VAL A 34 10.76 19.24 -28.39
CA VAL A 34 10.44 19.99 -27.16
C VAL A 34 9.12 19.52 -26.56
N ILE A 35 8.10 19.29 -27.38
CA ILE A 35 6.80 18.78 -26.91
C ILE A 35 6.94 17.38 -26.30
N ILE A 36 7.67 16.47 -26.95
CA ILE A 36 7.90 15.12 -26.43
C ILE A 36 8.66 15.18 -25.10
N ALA A 37 9.68 16.03 -24.99
CA ALA A 37 10.42 16.21 -23.74
C ALA A 37 9.52 16.78 -22.63
N ALA A 38 8.69 17.78 -22.94
CA ALA A 38 7.72 18.33 -22.00
C ALA A 38 6.70 17.29 -21.53
N GLN A 39 6.15 16.49 -22.46
CA GLN A 39 5.22 15.39 -22.13
C GLN A 39 5.86 14.34 -21.24
N LYS A 40 7.11 13.93 -21.51
CA LYS A 40 7.85 12.99 -20.66
C LYS A 40 8.03 13.54 -19.24
N ASN A 41 8.35 14.82 -19.10
CA ASN A 41 8.49 15.47 -17.80
C ASN A 41 7.17 15.55 -17.03
N VAL A 42 6.07 15.91 -17.71
CA VAL A 42 4.73 15.94 -17.09
C VAL A 42 4.31 14.54 -16.64
N ASN A 43 4.52 13.53 -17.47
CA ASN A 43 4.20 12.14 -17.13
C ASN A 43 5.06 11.64 -15.96
N GLY A 44 6.35 11.98 -15.93
CA GLY A 44 7.25 11.65 -14.82
C GLY A 44 6.82 12.31 -13.50
N ASN A 45 6.45 13.59 -13.54
CA ASN A 45 5.95 14.29 -12.36
C ASN A 45 4.63 13.72 -11.86
N SER A 46 3.69 13.42 -12.76
CA SER A 46 2.42 12.77 -12.42
C SER A 46 2.65 11.41 -11.75
N ALA A 47 3.49 10.57 -12.35
CA ALA A 47 3.86 9.27 -11.80
C ALA A 47 4.51 9.38 -10.41
N ARG A 48 5.37 10.38 -10.19
CA ARG A 48 6.00 10.63 -8.88
C ARG A 48 5.00 11.06 -7.82
N LEU A 49 4.07 11.95 -8.16
CA LEU A 49 3.03 12.39 -7.23
C LEU A 49 2.11 11.24 -6.83
N ASP A 50 1.73 10.41 -7.79
CA ASP A 50 0.92 9.22 -7.56
C ASP A 50 1.63 8.21 -6.62
N GLN A 51 2.93 7.93 -6.85
CA GLN A 51 3.73 7.09 -5.93
C GLN A 51 3.72 7.62 -4.49
N ILE A 52 3.88 8.94 -4.33
CA ILE A 52 3.92 9.56 -3.01
C ILE A 52 2.55 9.45 -2.33
N GLN A 53 1.47 9.68 -3.06
CA GLN A 53 0.12 9.62 -2.52
C GLN A 53 -0.26 8.19 -2.12
N GLN A 54 0.00 7.21 -2.98
CA GLN A 54 -0.24 5.79 -2.66
C GLN A 54 0.59 5.35 -1.44
N GLY A 55 1.87 5.72 -1.39
CA GLY A 55 2.73 5.42 -0.25
C GLY A 55 2.20 5.97 1.06
N LYS A 56 1.79 7.24 1.07
CA LYS A 56 1.19 7.86 2.27
C LYS A 56 -0.09 7.16 2.72
N VAL A 57 -1.01 6.90 1.79
CA VAL A 57 -2.27 6.21 2.10
C VAL A 57 -2.00 4.81 2.64
N ALA A 58 -1.09 4.06 2.03
CA ALA A 58 -0.72 2.73 2.48
C ALA A 58 -0.12 2.75 3.90
N MET A 59 0.84 3.63 4.16
CA MET A 59 1.49 3.73 5.47
C MET A 59 0.54 4.20 6.57
N GLU A 60 -0.30 5.20 6.29
CA GLU A 60 -1.29 5.70 7.25
C GLU A 60 -2.33 4.63 7.57
N SER A 61 -2.87 3.97 6.54
CA SER A 61 -3.85 2.90 6.72
C SER A 61 -3.27 1.73 7.51
N MET A 62 -2.12 1.20 7.10
CA MET A 62 -1.49 0.07 7.78
C MET A 62 -1.12 0.42 9.22
N SER A 63 -0.47 1.56 9.45
CA SER A 63 -0.03 1.92 10.80
C SER A 63 -1.19 2.24 11.74
N LYS A 64 -2.28 2.82 11.24
CA LYS A 64 -3.49 3.05 12.02
C LYS A 64 -4.11 1.73 12.45
N THR A 65 -4.32 0.80 11.51
CA THR A 65 -4.98 -0.47 11.81
C THR A 65 -4.09 -1.40 12.63
N LEU A 66 -2.78 -1.45 12.37
CA LEU A 66 -1.84 -2.27 13.17
C LEU A 66 -1.82 -1.86 14.65
N ARG A 67 -1.94 -0.56 14.97
CA ARG A 67 -2.04 -0.11 16.38
C ARG A 67 -3.28 -0.63 17.10
N THR A 68 -4.30 -1.06 16.36
CA THR A 68 -5.52 -1.68 16.92
C THR A 68 -5.42 -3.19 17.03
N ALA A 69 -4.26 -3.79 16.71
CA ALA A 69 -4.04 -5.21 16.87
C ALA A 69 -4.25 -5.63 18.34
N VAL A 70 -5.04 -6.67 18.57
CA VAL A 70 -5.49 -7.06 19.92
C VAL A 70 -5.49 -8.57 20.07
N ARG A 71 -5.23 -9.07 21.28
CA ARG A 71 -5.51 -10.48 21.59
C ARG A 71 -7.00 -10.64 21.85
N PRO A 72 -7.68 -11.63 21.24
CA PRO A 72 -9.11 -11.86 21.50
C PRO A 72 -9.46 -11.97 23.00
N SER A 73 -8.57 -12.56 23.81
CA SER A 73 -8.71 -12.66 25.27
C SER A 73 -8.78 -11.32 26.02
N GLN A 74 -8.25 -10.24 25.45
CA GLN A 74 -8.30 -8.90 26.08
C GLN A 74 -9.64 -8.20 25.89
N LEU A 75 -10.48 -8.67 24.97
CA LEU A 75 -11.81 -8.10 24.74
C LEU A 75 -12.81 -8.54 25.82
N ASN A 76 -12.56 -9.68 26.50
CA ASN A 76 -13.30 -10.07 27.69
C ASN A 76 -12.48 -11.00 28.61
N ALA A 77 -12.39 -10.64 29.90
CA ALA A 77 -11.72 -11.38 30.96
C ALA A 77 -12.26 -12.80 31.23
N THR A 78 -13.46 -13.15 30.74
CA THR A 78 -14.07 -14.48 30.98
C THR A 78 -13.78 -15.51 29.88
N CYS A 79 -13.03 -15.14 28.83
CA CYS A 79 -12.74 -16.06 27.72
C CYS A 79 -11.66 -17.09 28.10
N THR A 80 -12.09 -18.21 28.69
CA THR A 80 -11.20 -19.31 29.07
C THR A 80 -10.82 -20.13 27.82
N GLY A 81 -9.54 -20.21 27.48
CA GLY A 81 -9.05 -20.96 26.29
C GLY A 81 -8.97 -20.16 24.99
N CYS A 82 -9.23 -18.85 25.04
CA CYS A 82 -9.18 -17.95 23.88
C CYS A 82 -7.87 -17.15 23.79
N ASP A 83 -6.81 -17.60 24.48
CA ASP A 83 -5.50 -16.95 24.51
C ASP A 83 -4.76 -17.22 23.19
N GLN A 84 -5.27 -16.60 22.13
CA GLN A 84 -4.65 -16.59 20.82
C GLN A 84 -3.74 -15.37 20.72
N ALA A 85 -2.62 -15.54 20.02
CA ALA A 85 -1.79 -14.41 19.63
C ALA A 85 -2.62 -13.38 18.84
N ALA A 86 -2.28 -12.10 19.00
CA ALA A 86 -2.87 -11.04 18.18
C ALA A 86 -2.61 -11.26 16.69
N PHE A 87 -1.46 -11.84 16.34
CA PHE A 87 -1.10 -12.24 14.98
C PHE A 87 -1.49 -13.68 14.68
N LEU A 88 -2.06 -13.87 13.49
CA LEU A 88 -2.37 -15.18 12.91
C LEU A 88 -1.28 -15.62 11.95
N GLN A 89 -0.65 -14.66 11.26
CA GLN A 89 0.43 -14.90 10.32
C GLN A 89 1.33 -13.68 10.24
N GLY A 90 2.65 -13.90 10.20
CA GLY A 90 3.63 -12.89 9.85
C GLY A 90 4.61 -13.42 8.82
N ASN A 91 4.70 -12.78 7.66
CA ASN A 91 5.60 -13.12 6.56
C ASN A 91 6.19 -11.81 5.99
N ALA A 92 7.22 -11.91 5.15
CA ALA A 92 7.94 -10.76 4.60
C ALA A 92 7.05 -9.78 3.82
N ARG A 93 5.96 -10.24 3.20
CA ARG A 93 5.05 -9.43 2.36
C ARG A 93 3.56 -9.66 2.65
N SER A 94 3.27 -10.42 3.71
CA SER A 94 1.90 -10.60 4.16
C SER A 94 1.83 -10.68 5.68
N VAL A 95 0.80 -10.09 6.24
CA VAL A 95 0.52 -10.17 7.68
C VAL A 95 -0.97 -10.33 7.88
N GLN A 96 -1.36 -11.14 8.85
CA GLN A 96 -2.74 -11.29 9.28
C GLN A 96 -2.82 -11.22 10.80
N PHE A 97 -3.77 -10.44 11.31
CA PHE A 97 -3.94 -10.21 12.74
C PHE A 97 -5.39 -9.90 13.09
N TYR A 98 -5.70 -10.04 14.37
CA TYR A 98 -6.95 -9.60 14.98
C TYR A 98 -6.84 -8.11 15.34
N ALA A 99 -7.81 -7.32 14.89
CA ALA A 99 -7.87 -5.88 15.11
C ALA A 99 -9.17 -5.49 15.82
N ASN A 100 -9.08 -4.66 16.86
CA ASN A 100 -10.25 -4.09 17.52
C ASN A 100 -10.79 -2.89 16.72
N ILE A 101 -11.27 -3.16 15.51
CA ILE A 101 -11.92 -2.18 14.63
C ILE A 101 -13.35 -2.62 14.35
N ASN A 102 -14.23 -1.65 14.11
CA ASN A 102 -15.64 -1.89 13.80
C ASN A 102 -16.34 -2.79 14.84
N ASN A 103 -15.94 -2.66 16.11
CA ASN A 103 -16.43 -3.46 17.23
C ASN A 103 -17.20 -2.58 18.25
N PRO A 104 -18.42 -2.12 17.92
CA PRO A 104 -19.19 -1.27 18.81
C PRO A 104 -19.51 -2.01 20.12
N ALA A 105 -19.31 -1.34 21.24
CA ALA A 105 -19.56 -1.85 22.60
C ALA A 105 -18.86 -3.19 22.93
N ASN A 106 -17.82 -3.57 22.18
CA ASN A 106 -17.13 -4.87 22.29
C ASN A 106 -18.03 -6.10 22.08
N ILE A 107 -19.15 -5.95 21.35
CA ILE A 107 -20.13 -7.02 21.14
C ILE A 107 -19.83 -7.86 19.91
N LEU A 108 -19.33 -7.24 18.82
CA LEU A 108 -19.06 -7.96 17.57
C LEU A 108 -17.75 -8.73 17.61
N GLY A 109 -16.78 -8.30 18.42
CA GLY A 109 -15.44 -8.89 18.46
C GLY A 109 -14.45 -8.32 17.45
N PRO A 110 -13.23 -8.88 17.41
CA PRO A 110 -12.15 -8.36 16.60
C PRO A 110 -12.35 -8.75 15.13
N SER A 111 -12.08 -7.82 14.23
CA SER A 111 -12.00 -8.12 12.80
C SER A 111 -10.67 -8.81 12.49
N ARG A 112 -10.66 -9.75 11.55
CA ARG A 112 -9.42 -10.23 10.91
C ARG A 112 -9.01 -9.23 9.84
N VAL A 113 -7.80 -8.72 9.95
CA VAL A 113 -7.20 -7.84 8.95
C VAL A 113 -6.05 -8.58 8.30
N SER A 114 -5.99 -8.55 6.97
CA SER A 114 -4.83 -9.01 6.22
C SER A 114 -4.30 -7.93 5.29
N TYR A 115 -2.98 -7.81 5.24
CA TYR A 115 -2.26 -7.08 4.20
C TYR A 115 -1.49 -8.09 3.37
N THR A 116 -1.65 -8.03 2.05
CA THR A 116 -0.95 -8.92 1.11
C THR A 116 -0.46 -8.14 -0.10
N VAL A 117 0.74 -8.47 -0.56
CA VAL A 117 1.25 -8.02 -1.87
C VAL A 117 1.17 -9.20 -2.83
N ASP A 118 0.46 -9.02 -3.94
CA ASP A 118 0.40 -10.04 -5.00
C ASP A 118 1.65 -10.03 -5.91
N ASN A 119 1.73 -10.97 -6.84
CA ASN A 119 2.85 -11.06 -7.78
C ASN A 119 2.91 -9.92 -8.81
N SER A 120 1.90 -9.05 -8.84
CA SER A 120 1.86 -7.84 -9.67
C SER A 120 2.29 -6.59 -8.88
N GLY A 121 2.69 -6.74 -7.62
CA GLY A 121 3.05 -5.62 -6.75
C GLY A 121 1.84 -4.81 -6.28
N VAL A 122 0.66 -5.41 -6.19
CA VAL A 122 -0.55 -4.77 -5.67
C VAL A 122 -0.69 -5.09 -4.19
N LEU A 123 -0.57 -4.06 -3.35
CA LEU A 123 -0.82 -4.15 -1.91
C LEU A 123 -2.32 -4.01 -1.65
N THR A 124 -2.92 -5.04 -1.06
CA THR A 124 -4.34 -5.11 -0.73
C THR A 124 -4.52 -5.24 0.78
N GLU A 125 -5.46 -4.48 1.32
CA GLU A 125 -6.03 -4.67 2.65
C GLU A 125 -7.33 -5.45 2.53
N THR A 126 -7.52 -6.47 3.36
CA THR A 126 -8.79 -7.18 3.49
C THR A 126 -9.22 -7.21 4.95
N LEU A 127 -10.46 -6.79 5.20
CA LEU A 127 -11.14 -6.81 6.49
C LEU A 127 -12.24 -7.87 6.46
N GLN A 128 -12.24 -8.72 7.48
CA GLN A 128 -13.25 -9.72 7.70
C GLN A 128 -13.79 -9.61 9.13
N ALA A 129 -15.07 -9.29 9.26
CA ALA A 129 -15.77 -9.37 10.53
C ALA A 129 -15.93 -10.85 10.96
N PRO A 130 -15.99 -11.13 12.26
CA PRO A 130 -16.38 -12.46 12.73
C PRO A 130 -17.80 -12.79 12.29
N ASN A 131 -18.12 -14.09 12.25
CA ASN A 131 -19.46 -14.58 11.98
C ASN A 131 -20.44 -14.07 13.05
N ALA A 132 -21.72 -13.98 12.71
CA ALA A 132 -22.74 -13.63 13.70
C ALA A 132 -22.72 -14.62 14.88
N HIS A 133 -22.65 -14.10 16.10
CA HIS A 133 -22.64 -14.86 17.35
C HIS A 133 -23.42 -14.11 18.43
N ALA A 134 -23.71 -14.77 19.56
CA ALA A 134 -24.33 -14.11 20.71
C ALA A 134 -23.36 -13.10 21.34
N ALA A 135 -23.86 -12.03 21.94
CA ALA A 135 -23.02 -11.00 22.57
C ALA A 135 -22.14 -11.52 23.73
N THR A 136 -22.48 -12.70 24.27
CA THR A 136 -21.76 -13.39 25.34
C THR A 136 -20.84 -14.50 24.82
N ASP A 137 -20.81 -14.74 23.50
CA ASP A 137 -19.93 -15.71 22.86
C ASP A 137 -18.67 -14.98 22.38
N TYR A 138 -17.53 -15.45 22.88
CA TYR A 138 -16.21 -14.88 22.61
C TYR A 138 -15.32 -15.86 21.83
N ASN A 139 -15.87 -17.00 21.41
CA ASN A 139 -15.20 -17.93 20.50
C ASN A 139 -15.40 -17.48 19.05
N TYR A 140 -14.72 -16.40 18.68
CA TYR A 140 -14.90 -15.77 17.38
C TYR A 140 -14.57 -16.73 16.22
N GLN A 141 -15.60 -17.07 15.45
CA GLN A 141 -15.46 -17.86 14.23
C GLN A 141 -15.46 -16.95 13.00
N TYR A 142 -14.79 -17.39 11.96
CA TYR A 142 -14.65 -16.65 10.71
C TYR A 142 -14.91 -17.61 9.56
N CYS A 143 -15.80 -17.22 8.67
CA CYS A 143 -16.09 -17.96 7.45
C CYS A 143 -14.90 -17.94 6.46
N THR A 144 -14.91 -18.82 5.47
CA THR A 144 -13.94 -18.76 4.37
C THR A 144 -14.41 -17.72 3.34
N PRO A 145 -13.60 -16.71 2.98
CA PRO A 145 -13.99 -15.68 2.02
C PRO A 145 -14.55 -16.26 0.71
N GLY A 146 -15.70 -15.76 0.27
CA GLY A 146 -16.42 -16.27 -0.90
C GLY A 146 -17.86 -15.78 -0.98
N PRO A 147 -18.70 -16.36 -1.86
CA PRO A 147 -20.08 -15.90 -2.07
C PRO A 147 -20.95 -15.88 -0.80
N GLY A 148 -20.67 -16.75 0.18
CA GLY A 148 -21.35 -16.80 1.48
C GLY A 148 -20.61 -16.10 2.63
N CYS A 149 -19.49 -15.43 2.34
CA CYS A 149 -18.62 -14.80 3.35
C CYS A 149 -18.06 -13.50 2.76
N THR A 150 -18.80 -12.41 2.97
CA THR A 150 -18.40 -11.10 2.46
C THR A 150 -17.22 -10.56 3.27
N VAL A 151 -16.16 -10.20 2.56
CA VAL A 151 -15.02 -9.45 3.10
C VAL A 151 -14.94 -8.10 2.41
N THR A 152 -14.45 -7.09 3.11
CA THR A 152 -14.18 -5.78 2.52
C THR A 152 -12.71 -5.72 2.13
N SER A 153 -12.44 -5.57 0.83
CA SER A 153 -11.07 -5.45 0.33
C SER A 153 -10.86 -4.12 -0.38
N ARG A 154 -9.68 -3.53 -0.21
CA ARG A 154 -9.27 -2.33 -0.96
C ARG A 154 -7.79 -2.38 -1.31
N VAL A 155 -7.46 -1.85 -2.48
CA VAL A 155 -6.08 -1.66 -2.92
C VAL A 155 -5.51 -0.41 -2.25
N LEU A 156 -4.36 -0.55 -1.59
CA LEU A 156 -3.67 0.56 -0.92
C LEU A 156 -2.56 1.15 -1.79
N ALA A 157 -1.85 0.32 -2.54
CA ALA A 157 -0.78 0.73 -3.44
C ALA A 157 -0.59 -0.27 -4.58
N ARG A 158 -0.04 0.21 -5.70
CA ARG A 158 0.36 -0.59 -6.87
C ARG A 158 1.82 -0.34 -7.20
N GLY A 159 2.48 -1.31 -7.83
CA GLY A 159 3.90 -1.21 -8.15
C GLY A 159 4.79 -1.33 -6.92
N VAL A 160 4.33 -2.04 -5.88
CA VAL A 160 5.15 -2.36 -4.71
C VAL A 160 6.23 -3.37 -5.11
N SER A 161 7.48 -3.07 -4.72
CA SER A 161 8.62 -3.94 -5.02
C SER A 161 8.49 -5.30 -4.34
N LEU A 162 8.70 -6.35 -5.12
CA LEU A 162 8.71 -7.74 -4.64
C LEU A 162 10.09 -8.18 -4.15
N ASN A 163 11.13 -7.40 -4.39
CA ASN A 163 12.51 -7.77 -4.05
C ASN A 163 12.93 -7.35 -2.64
N GLN A 164 12.02 -6.69 -1.89
CA GLN A 164 12.27 -6.22 -0.54
C GLN A 164 11.29 -6.83 0.45
N THR A 165 11.74 -6.98 1.69
CA THR A 165 10.90 -7.34 2.83
C THR A 165 10.07 -6.13 3.22
N MET A 166 8.75 -6.27 3.22
CA MET A 166 7.81 -5.22 3.59
C MET A 166 7.51 -5.20 5.09
N PHE A 167 7.51 -6.37 5.74
CA PHE A 167 7.28 -6.50 7.17
C PHE A 167 8.48 -7.13 7.86
N THR A 168 9.04 -6.41 8.82
CA THR A 168 10.05 -6.93 9.76
C THR A 168 9.47 -6.89 11.15
N TYR A 169 9.57 -8.00 11.88
CA TYR A 169 8.93 -8.17 13.18
C TYR A 169 9.98 -8.12 14.29
N TYR A 170 9.59 -7.54 15.42
CA TYR A 170 10.46 -7.35 16.58
C TYR A 170 9.79 -7.86 17.85
N ASP A 171 10.59 -8.43 18.76
CA ASP A 171 10.17 -8.73 20.12
C ASP A 171 10.29 -7.50 21.05
N ALA A 172 9.83 -7.63 22.29
CA ALA A 172 9.89 -6.56 23.31
C ALA A 172 11.34 -6.14 23.67
N SER A 173 12.33 -6.98 23.38
CA SER A 173 13.75 -6.66 23.53
C SER A 173 14.34 -6.01 22.27
N ASN A 174 13.50 -5.68 21.29
CA ASN A 174 13.86 -5.10 19.99
C ASN A 174 14.74 -6.01 19.12
N ASN A 175 14.71 -7.33 19.36
CA ASN A 175 15.37 -8.30 18.47
C ASN A 175 14.48 -8.59 17.27
N THR A 176 15.09 -8.71 16.09
CA THR A 176 14.38 -9.11 14.88
C THR A 176 14.13 -10.62 14.87
N PHE A 177 12.96 -11.02 14.39
CA PHE A 177 12.73 -12.40 13.98
C PHE A 177 13.40 -12.65 12.64
N SER A 178 14.43 -13.50 12.60
CA SER A 178 15.23 -13.77 11.40
C SER A 178 14.57 -14.73 10.41
N THR A 179 13.60 -15.53 10.87
CA THR A 179 12.95 -16.56 10.06
C THR A 179 11.52 -16.15 9.74
N LEU A 180 11.18 -16.12 8.45
CA LEU A 180 9.85 -15.85 7.94
C LEU A 180 9.40 -17.00 7.02
N PRO A 181 8.11 -17.42 7.08
CA PRO A 181 7.07 -16.93 7.97
C PRO A 181 7.34 -17.23 9.45
N LEU A 182 6.81 -16.41 10.34
CA LEU A 182 6.94 -16.57 11.79
C LEU A 182 6.36 -17.92 12.23
N ALA A 183 7.06 -18.59 13.14
CA ALA A 183 6.53 -19.78 13.79
C ALA A 183 5.37 -19.41 14.73
N SER A 184 4.46 -20.35 14.98
CA SER A 184 3.31 -20.13 15.87
C SER A 184 3.73 -19.72 17.29
N ALA A 185 4.88 -20.18 17.77
CA ALA A 185 5.44 -19.82 19.07
C ALA A 185 5.98 -18.38 19.13
N ASP A 186 6.29 -17.77 17.98
CA ASP A 186 6.84 -16.42 17.88
C ASP A 186 5.75 -15.35 17.71
N LEU A 187 4.58 -15.71 17.15
CA LEU A 187 3.46 -14.79 16.96
C LEU A 187 3.00 -14.05 18.24
N PRO A 188 2.93 -14.68 19.44
CA PRO A 188 2.58 -13.98 20.67
C PRO A 188 3.67 -13.05 21.21
N ARG A 189 4.90 -13.15 20.69
CA ARG A 189 6.08 -12.39 21.13
C ARG A 189 6.33 -11.12 20.32
N VAL A 190 5.56 -10.90 19.25
CA VAL A 190 5.68 -9.70 18.41
C VAL A 190 5.18 -8.48 19.17
N ASP A 191 6.08 -7.50 19.36
CA ASP A 191 5.81 -6.23 20.04
C ASP A 191 5.73 -5.04 19.06
N SER A 192 6.59 -5.04 18.05
CA SER A 192 6.59 -3.99 17.03
C SER A 192 6.90 -4.52 15.63
N ILE A 193 6.49 -3.76 14.62
CA ILE A 193 6.65 -4.10 13.21
C ILE A 193 7.21 -2.90 12.46
N ASP A 194 8.27 -3.11 11.69
CA ASP A 194 8.68 -2.18 10.65
C ASP A 194 7.92 -2.49 9.36
N ILE A 195 7.33 -1.44 8.81
CA ILE A 195 6.64 -1.45 7.53
C ILE A 195 7.54 -0.70 6.54
N ILE A 196 7.98 -1.38 5.50
CA ILE A 196 8.82 -0.83 4.44
C ILE A 196 8.10 -1.00 3.10
N VAL A 197 7.59 0.09 2.54
CA VAL A 197 6.88 0.07 1.26
C VAL A 197 7.72 0.79 0.22
N ASN A 198 8.22 0.05 -0.76
CA ASN A 198 8.94 0.60 -1.91
C ASN A 198 8.03 0.58 -3.13
N ILE A 199 7.67 1.76 -3.67
CA ILE A 199 6.70 1.92 -4.75
C ILE A 199 7.38 2.44 -6.01
N SER A 200 7.14 1.76 -7.13
CA SER A 200 7.51 2.19 -8.47
C SER A 200 6.29 2.14 -9.38
N SER A 201 5.73 3.30 -9.73
CA SER A 201 4.57 3.41 -10.63
C SER A 201 4.96 3.43 -12.12
N SER A 202 6.24 3.65 -12.44
CA SER A 202 6.73 3.76 -13.81
C SER A 202 8.23 3.52 -13.88
N ALA A 203 8.71 2.88 -14.95
CA ALA A 203 10.14 2.73 -15.22
C ALA A 203 10.86 4.08 -15.48
N GLN A 204 10.11 5.16 -15.72
CA GLN A 204 10.66 6.50 -15.96
C GLN A 204 10.99 7.27 -14.68
N VAL A 205 10.55 6.78 -13.52
CA VAL A 205 10.71 7.46 -12.22
C VAL A 205 11.31 6.46 -11.23
N SER A 206 12.33 6.88 -10.48
CA SER A 206 12.91 6.05 -9.44
C SER A 206 11.88 5.72 -8.36
N ALA A 207 11.96 4.50 -7.81
CA ALA A 207 11.08 4.06 -6.75
C ALA A 207 11.21 4.94 -5.50
N THR A 208 10.10 5.17 -4.80
CA THR A 208 10.07 5.87 -3.52
C THR A 208 9.89 4.86 -2.38
N THR A 209 10.71 4.96 -1.34
CA THR A 209 10.64 4.08 -0.17
C THR A 209 10.02 4.81 1.01
N PHE A 210 9.05 4.17 1.65
CA PHE A 210 8.43 4.60 2.89
C PHE A 210 8.79 3.62 3.98
N THR A 211 9.10 4.11 5.16
CA THR A 211 9.46 3.27 6.31
C THR A 211 8.83 3.83 7.57
N GLN A 212 8.20 2.97 8.36
CA GLN A 212 7.64 3.33 9.64
C GLN A 212 7.66 2.12 10.57
N ARG A 213 8.09 2.36 11.81
CA ARG A 213 7.89 1.41 12.90
C ARG A 213 6.54 1.64 13.55
N VAL A 214 5.83 0.55 13.82
CA VAL A 214 4.56 0.55 14.55
C VAL A 214 4.71 -0.33 15.78
N THR A 215 4.58 0.28 16.96
CA THR A 215 4.47 -0.43 18.24
C THR A 215 3.04 -0.89 18.46
N LEU A 216 2.87 -2.00 19.16
CA LEU A 216 1.59 -2.70 19.28
C LEU A 216 1.14 -2.77 20.75
N PRO A 217 0.79 -1.62 21.36
CA PRO A 217 0.53 -1.56 22.80
C PRO A 217 -0.63 -2.47 23.24
N ASN A 218 -1.62 -2.64 22.36
CA ASN A 218 -2.77 -3.49 22.65
C ASN A 218 -2.41 -4.98 22.55
N ALA A 219 -1.47 -5.38 21.70
CA ALA A 219 -1.04 -6.78 21.59
C ALA A 219 -0.14 -7.21 22.76
N ASP A 220 0.53 -6.26 23.42
CA ASP A 220 1.49 -6.48 24.52
C ASP A 220 0.88 -6.38 25.94
N ALA A 221 -0.31 -5.79 26.11
CA ALA A 221 -0.87 -5.48 27.44
C ALA A 221 -1.14 -6.68 28.39
N VAL A 222 -0.77 -7.92 28.03
CA VAL A 222 -0.77 -9.11 28.91
C VAL A 222 0.63 -9.56 29.32
N GLN A 223 1.73 -9.20 28.63
CA GLN A 223 3.08 -9.56 29.14
C GLN A 223 3.45 -8.74 30.39
N GLN A 224 2.86 -7.55 30.57
CA GLN A 224 3.16 -6.66 31.70
C GLN A 224 2.37 -6.96 32.98
N THR A 225 1.48 -7.96 33.02
CA THR A 225 0.78 -8.36 34.25
C THR A 225 1.55 -9.38 35.11
N ALA A 226 2.84 -9.61 34.84
CA ALA A 226 3.73 -10.22 35.83
C ALA A 226 3.86 -9.26 37.04
N VAL A 227 2.97 -9.45 38.01
CA VAL A 227 2.99 -8.81 39.32
C VAL A 227 4.42 -8.94 39.90
N PRO A 228 5.09 -7.85 40.31
CA PRO A 228 6.31 -7.98 41.07
C PRO A 228 5.95 -8.71 42.36
N THR A 229 6.54 -9.89 42.55
CA THR A 229 6.44 -10.61 43.81
C THR A 229 7.05 -9.71 44.90
N PRO A 230 6.33 -9.46 46.02
CA PRO A 230 6.83 -8.63 47.11
C PRO A 230 8.03 -9.26 47.82
#